data_AF-A0A2V5WJU0-F1
#
_entry.id   AF-A0A2V5WJU0-F1
#
_cell.length_a   1.000
_cell.length_b   1.000
_cell.length_c   1.000
_cell.angle_alpha   90.00
_cell.angle_beta   90.00
_cell.angle_gamma   90.00
#
_symmetry.space_group_name_H-M   'P 1'
#
loop_
_entity.id
_entity.type
_entity.pdbx_description
1 polymer ?
#
loop_
_entity_poly.entity_id
_entity_poly.type
_entity_poly.pdbx_seq_one_letter_code
_entity_poly.pdbx_strand_id
1 'polypeptide(L)'
;MKHIVILAAALVIALSDQAFARLGQTEDQVNALFGKPTDPGKPDSDGITTNMYKNPTGEYLAVVQFLKGHSVTESYARVDSRKFSEKELSIFLQGNSAGKEWKKDPRKLKWERSDHHATAWCETVAGRPTLLIRGK
;
A
#
# COMPACT_ATOMS: atom_id res chain seq x y z
N MET A 1 -51.17 -19.15 -22.95
CA MET A 1 -49.86 -19.78 -22.61
C MET A 1 -48.91 -18.64 -22.25
N LYS A 2 -48.87 -18.19 -20.98
CA LYS A 2 -47.77 -18.47 -20.03
C LYS A 2 -46.45 -18.78 -20.75
N HIS A 3 -45.54 -17.81 -20.80
CA HIS A 3 -44.14 -17.95 -20.38
C HIS A 3 -43.59 -16.54 -20.08
N ILE A 4 -43.72 -16.17 -18.80
CA ILE A 4 -42.93 -15.13 -18.16
C ILE A 4 -41.52 -15.72 -18.02
N VAL A 5 -40.52 -15.10 -18.65
CA VAL A 5 -39.11 -15.32 -18.26
C VAL A 5 -38.57 -13.96 -17.85
N ILE A 6 -38.68 -13.70 -16.56
CA ILE A 6 -37.96 -12.65 -15.85
C ILE A 6 -36.50 -13.09 -15.83
N LEU A 7 -35.63 -12.41 -16.58
CA LEU A 7 -34.20 -12.39 -16.27
C LEU A 7 -33.89 -10.99 -15.75
N ALA A 8 -34.25 -10.77 -14.49
CA ALA A 8 -33.86 -9.58 -13.76
C ALA A 8 -32.34 -9.59 -13.63
N ALA A 9 -31.71 -8.59 -14.23
CA ALA A 9 -30.31 -8.30 -14.07
C ALA A 9 -30.02 -8.01 -12.59
N ALA A 10 -29.32 -8.91 -11.92
CA ALA A 10 -28.79 -8.69 -10.59
C ALA A 10 -27.36 -9.25 -10.50
N LEU A 11 -26.48 -8.74 -11.36
CA LEU A 11 -25.05 -8.75 -11.03
C LEU A 11 -24.77 -7.47 -10.24
N VAL A 12 -25.13 -7.49 -8.96
CA VAL A 12 -24.62 -6.51 -8.00
C VAL A 12 -23.16 -6.85 -7.80
N ILE A 13 -22.29 -6.33 -8.66
CA ILE A 13 -20.87 -6.23 -8.33
C ILE A 13 -20.82 -5.17 -7.24
N ALA A 14 -20.83 -5.60 -5.98
CA ALA A 14 -20.52 -4.75 -4.85
C ALA A 14 -19.06 -4.30 -4.95
N LEU A 15 -18.77 -3.31 -5.81
CA LEU A 15 -17.50 -2.57 -5.85
C LEU A 15 -17.59 -1.43 -4.83
N SER A 16 -17.91 -1.76 -3.59
CA SER A 16 -17.95 -0.80 -2.49
C SER A 16 -17.26 -1.42 -1.28
N ASP A 17 -15.99 -1.74 -1.48
CA ASP A 17 -14.93 -1.73 -0.48
C ASP A 17 -13.62 -1.99 -1.24
N GLN A 18 -13.12 -0.97 -1.93
CA GLN A 18 -11.70 -0.95 -2.30
C GLN A 18 -10.89 -0.77 -1.01
N ALA A 19 -10.88 -1.80 -0.17
CA ALA A 19 -9.81 -2.03 0.77
C ALA A 19 -8.56 -2.28 -0.07
N PHE A 20 -7.86 -1.21 -0.44
CA PHE A 20 -6.49 -1.35 -0.87
C PHE A 20 -5.75 -1.94 0.34
N ALA A 21 -5.36 -3.20 0.23
CA ALA A 21 -4.28 -3.77 1.01
C ALA A 21 -3.12 -3.88 0.03
N ARG A 22 -2.13 -3.00 0.13
CA ARG A 22 -1.00 -3.02 -0.81
C ARG A 22 0.08 -4.04 -0.40
N LEU A 23 0.33 -4.22 0.89
CA LEU A 23 1.05 -5.40 1.38
C LEU A 23 0.40 -6.70 0.89
N GLY A 24 1.23 -7.58 0.30
CA GLY A 24 0.82 -8.85 -0.32
C GLY A 24 0.48 -8.75 -1.81
N GLN A 25 0.36 -7.55 -2.38
CA GLN A 25 0.08 -7.39 -3.81
C GLN A 25 1.22 -7.90 -4.69
N THR A 26 0.85 -8.39 -5.87
CA THR A 26 1.83 -8.71 -6.92
C THR A 26 2.38 -7.44 -7.55
N GLU A 27 3.52 -7.55 -8.22
CA GLU A 27 4.09 -6.42 -8.96
C GLU A 27 3.11 -5.84 -9.99
N ASP A 28 2.34 -6.68 -10.69
CA ASP A 28 1.32 -6.22 -11.65
C ASP A 28 0.20 -5.40 -10.99
N GLN A 29 -0.22 -5.80 -9.78
CA GLN A 29 -1.23 -5.05 -9.02
C GLN A 29 -0.67 -3.70 -8.54
N VAL A 30 0.59 -3.66 -8.10
CA VAL A 30 1.28 -2.42 -7.75
C VAL A 30 1.44 -1.52 -8.99
N ASN A 31 1.80 -2.11 -10.13
CA ASN A 31 1.93 -1.41 -11.41
C ASN A 31 0.58 -0.84 -11.89
N ALA A 32 -0.54 -1.50 -11.61
CA ALA A 32 -1.86 -0.96 -11.92
C ALA A 32 -2.20 0.30 -11.10
N LEU A 33 -1.61 0.46 -9.91
CA LEU A 33 -1.82 1.63 -9.03
C LEU A 33 -0.87 2.80 -9.35
N PHE A 34 0.38 2.49 -9.65
CA PHE A 34 1.45 3.49 -9.78
C PHE A 34 2.00 3.66 -11.20
N GLY A 35 1.62 2.78 -12.13
CA GLY A 35 2.32 2.61 -13.39
C GLY A 35 3.61 1.80 -13.23
N LYS A 36 4.44 1.81 -14.28
CA LYS A 36 5.73 1.12 -14.24
C LYS A 36 6.68 1.76 -13.22
N PRO A 37 7.57 0.98 -12.59
CA PRO A 37 8.59 1.53 -11.69
C PRO A 37 9.47 2.53 -12.43
N THR A 38 9.80 3.62 -11.75
CA THR A 38 10.78 4.61 -12.22
C THR A 38 12.22 4.12 -12.03
N ASP A 39 12.43 3.23 -11.06
CA ASP A 39 13.68 2.52 -10.85
C ASP A 39 13.36 1.05 -10.51
N PRO A 40 13.36 0.15 -11.50
CA PRO A 40 13.15 -1.28 -11.27
C PRO A 40 14.43 -1.89 -10.67
N GLY A 41 14.28 -2.53 -9.51
CA GLY A 41 15.37 -3.24 -8.86
C GLY A 41 15.66 -4.60 -9.50
N LYS A 42 16.67 -5.27 -8.95
CA LYS A 42 16.93 -6.69 -9.16
C LYS A 42 16.82 -7.42 -7.81
N PRO A 43 16.51 -8.72 -7.80
CA PRO A 43 16.56 -9.51 -6.58
C PRO A 43 17.94 -9.42 -5.94
N ASP A 44 17.99 -9.16 -4.64
CA ASP A 44 19.21 -9.26 -3.83
C ASP A 44 19.50 -10.72 -3.43
N SER A 45 20.49 -10.93 -2.55
CA SER A 45 20.87 -12.27 -2.07
C SER A 45 19.76 -13.00 -1.33
N ASP A 46 18.81 -12.27 -0.75
CA ASP A 46 17.66 -12.80 -0.03
C ASP A 46 16.44 -12.99 -0.96
N GLY A 47 16.60 -12.66 -2.26
CA GLY A 47 15.54 -12.73 -3.26
C GLY A 47 14.54 -11.58 -3.16
N ILE A 48 14.90 -10.48 -2.48
CA ILE A 48 14.08 -9.28 -2.39
C ILE A 48 14.34 -8.38 -3.59
N THR A 49 13.29 -8.05 -4.35
CA THR A 49 13.34 -7.02 -5.38
C THR A 49 12.80 -5.72 -4.80
N THR A 50 13.59 -4.64 -4.85
CA THR A 50 13.15 -3.31 -4.41
C THR A 50 12.88 -2.42 -5.61
N ASN A 51 11.64 -2.01 -5.82
CA ASN A 51 11.23 -1.12 -6.89
C ASN A 51 10.85 0.26 -6.36
N MET A 52 11.23 1.32 -7.07
CA MET A 52 10.76 2.68 -6.79
C MET A 52 9.71 3.11 -7.82
N TYR A 53 8.66 3.75 -7.30
CA TYR A 53 7.54 4.28 -8.05
C TYR A 53 7.32 5.76 -7.71
N LYS A 54 6.69 6.48 -8.62
CA LYS A 54 6.02 7.75 -8.34
C LYS A 54 4.53 7.51 -8.36
N ASN A 55 3.80 8.14 -7.46
CA ASN A 55 2.36 8.12 -7.56
C ASN A 55 1.87 8.91 -8.80
N PRO A 56 0.63 8.69 -9.28
CA PRO A 56 0.16 9.34 -10.50
C PRO A 56 0.21 10.87 -10.49
N THR A 57 0.07 11.51 -9.32
CA THR A 57 0.17 12.98 -9.21
C THR A 57 1.62 13.47 -9.15
N GLY A 58 2.60 12.58 -8.98
CA GLY A 58 4.02 12.90 -8.86
C GLY A 58 4.43 13.51 -7.52
N GLU A 59 3.53 13.59 -6.56
CA GLU A 59 3.76 14.21 -5.24
C GLU A 59 4.48 13.29 -4.26
N TYR A 60 4.40 11.98 -4.47
CA TYR A 60 4.94 10.97 -3.57
C TYR A 60 5.81 9.95 -4.31
N LEU A 61 6.85 9.53 -3.61
CA LEU A 61 7.67 8.36 -3.92
C LEU A 61 7.11 7.18 -3.13
N ALA A 62 7.00 6.03 -3.78
CA ALA A 62 6.75 4.76 -3.12
C ALA A 62 7.92 3.81 -3.41
N VAL A 63 8.48 3.19 -2.39
CA VAL A 63 9.45 2.11 -2.51
C VAL A 63 8.79 0.83 -2.05
N VAL A 64 8.70 -0.17 -2.91
CA VAL A 64 8.04 -1.45 -2.63
C VAL A 64 9.05 -2.56 -2.72
N GLN A 65 9.13 -3.38 -1.68
CA GLN A 65 9.96 -4.57 -1.64
C GLN A 65 9.10 -5.80 -1.87
N PHE A 66 9.49 -6.63 -2.83
CA PHE A 66 8.81 -7.86 -3.19
C PHE A 66 9.65 -9.06 -2.79
N LEU A 67 9.03 -10.02 -2.10
CA LEU A 67 9.59 -11.35 -1.86
C LEU A 67 8.72 -12.37 -2.57
N LYS A 68 9.32 -13.23 -3.40
CA LYS A 68 8.60 -14.25 -4.18
C LYS A 68 7.41 -13.66 -4.97
N GLY A 69 7.58 -12.45 -5.51
CA GLY A 69 6.58 -11.77 -6.33
C GLY A 69 5.49 -11.01 -5.54
N HIS A 70 5.53 -10.98 -4.21
CA HIS A 70 4.53 -10.30 -3.38
C HIS A 70 5.15 -9.19 -2.52
N SER A 71 4.47 -8.05 -2.40
CA SER A 71 4.89 -6.92 -1.58
C SER A 71 4.97 -7.32 -0.10
N VAL A 72 6.13 -7.12 0.51
CA VAL A 72 6.37 -7.38 1.95
C VAL A 72 6.67 -6.10 2.73
N THR A 73 7.06 -5.02 2.04
CA THR A 73 7.33 -3.72 2.63
C THR A 73 7.00 -2.62 1.65
N GLU A 74 6.41 -1.53 2.15
CA GLU A 74 6.20 -0.30 1.41
C GLU A 74 6.71 0.89 2.22
N SER A 75 7.40 1.79 1.54
CA SER A 75 7.85 3.05 2.11
C SER A 75 7.36 4.21 1.26
N TYR A 76 6.84 5.24 1.91
CA TYR A 76 6.33 6.43 1.24
C TYR A 76 7.09 7.66 1.70
N ALA A 77 7.39 8.55 0.76
CA ALA A 77 7.93 9.86 1.08
C ALA A 77 7.38 10.93 0.13
N ARG A 78 7.24 12.18 0.60
CA ARG A 78 6.91 13.29 -0.30
C ARG A 78 8.10 13.64 -1.18
N VAL A 79 7.87 13.97 -2.45
CA VAL A 79 8.92 14.43 -3.39
C VAL A 79 9.54 15.75 -2.93
N ASP A 80 8.77 16.62 -2.27
CA ASP A 80 9.23 17.90 -1.71
C ASP A 80 9.95 17.78 -0.35
N SER A 81 10.18 16.56 0.14
CA SER A 81 10.85 16.25 1.42
C SER A 81 10.15 16.79 2.68
N ARG A 82 8.92 17.32 2.59
CA ARG A 82 8.17 17.72 3.78
C ARG A 82 7.69 16.51 4.56
N LYS A 83 7.47 16.70 5.87
CA LYS A 83 6.79 15.71 6.70
C LYS A 83 5.35 15.51 6.22
N PHE A 84 4.84 14.30 6.36
CA PHE A 84 3.43 14.02 6.17
C PHE A 84 2.56 14.71 7.22
N SER A 85 1.41 15.18 6.79
CA SER A 85 0.28 15.48 7.67
C SER A 85 -0.35 14.18 8.19
N GLU A 86 -1.08 14.26 9.31
CA GLU A 86 -1.83 13.12 9.85
C GLU A 86 -2.86 12.58 8.83
N LYS A 87 -3.42 13.45 7.97
CA LYS A 87 -4.33 13.04 6.90
C LYS A 87 -3.64 12.17 5.85
N GLU A 88 -2.45 12.55 5.40
CA GLU A 88 -1.66 11.74 4.46
C GLU A 88 -1.26 10.40 5.08
N LEU A 89 -0.76 10.41 6.33
CA LEU A 89 -0.44 9.18 7.05
C LEU A 89 -1.65 8.24 7.12
N SER A 90 -2.82 8.78 7.43
CA SER A 90 -4.06 8.00 7.52
C SER A 90 -4.44 7.35 6.19
N ILE A 91 -4.22 8.02 5.06
CA ILE A 91 -4.47 7.47 3.71
C ILE A 91 -3.54 6.28 3.43
N PHE A 92 -2.23 6.42 3.69
CA PHE A 92 -1.27 5.34 3.44
C PHE A 92 -1.50 4.14 4.35
N LEU A 93 -1.82 4.38 5.62
CA LEU A 93 -2.20 3.33 6.58
C LEU A 93 -3.50 2.65 6.14
N GLN A 94 -4.52 3.41 5.76
CA GLN A 94 -5.79 2.84 5.28
C GLN A 94 -5.57 1.94 4.05
N GLY A 95 -4.71 2.37 3.12
CA GLY A 95 -4.31 1.58 1.94
C GLY A 95 -3.46 0.34 2.23
N ASN A 96 -3.08 0.11 3.49
CA ASN A 96 -2.37 -1.09 3.95
C ASN A 96 -3.10 -1.79 5.11
N SER A 97 -4.36 -1.42 5.35
CA SER A 97 -5.15 -1.89 6.48
C SER A 97 -5.63 -3.33 6.34
N ALA A 98 -5.84 -3.84 5.12
CA ALA A 98 -6.52 -5.11 4.90
C ALA A 98 -7.85 -5.23 5.68
N GLY A 99 -8.58 -4.11 5.81
CA GLY A 99 -9.82 -4.04 6.60
C GLY A 99 -9.63 -4.11 8.11
N LYS A 100 -8.39 -3.97 8.61
CA LYS A 100 -8.03 -3.98 10.03
C LYS A 100 -7.64 -2.59 10.51
N GLU A 101 -7.89 -2.33 11.78
CA GLU A 101 -7.51 -1.06 12.40
C GLU A 101 -6.00 -0.94 12.60
N TRP A 102 -5.49 0.28 12.54
CA TRP A 102 -4.12 0.62 12.95
C TRP A 102 -4.14 1.24 14.34
N LYS A 103 -3.45 0.60 15.29
CA LYS A 103 -3.28 1.10 16.66
C LYS A 103 -2.00 1.93 16.74
N LYS A 104 -2.13 3.24 16.94
CA LYS A 104 -1.00 4.17 17.10
C LYS A 104 -0.41 4.03 18.51
N ASP A 105 0.91 4.01 18.60
CA ASP A 105 1.64 4.16 19.86
C ASP A 105 1.44 5.60 20.37
N PRO A 106 0.99 5.82 21.62
CA PRO A 106 0.71 7.17 22.13
C PRO A 106 1.96 8.05 22.27
N ARG A 107 3.17 7.48 22.22
CA ARG A 107 4.45 8.17 22.44
C ARG A 107 5.31 8.24 21.19
N LYS A 108 4.95 7.55 20.11
CA LYS A 108 5.78 7.40 18.91
C LYS A 108 4.94 7.52 17.64
N LEU A 109 5.58 7.94 16.54
CA LEU A 109 5.00 7.79 15.20
C LEU A 109 5.18 6.35 14.73
N LYS A 110 4.52 5.42 15.43
CA LYS A 110 4.52 3.99 15.17
C LYS A 110 3.10 3.45 15.31
N TRP A 111 2.76 2.50 14.47
CA TRP A 111 1.47 1.82 14.45
C TRP A 111 1.68 0.32 14.36
N GLU A 112 0.76 -0.42 14.95
CA GLU A 112 0.63 -1.85 14.74
C GLU A 112 -0.79 -2.15 14.28
N ARG A 113 -0.91 -3.00 13.26
CA ARG A 113 -2.22 -3.41 12.75
C ARG A 113 -2.88 -4.35 13.75
N SER A 114 -4.21 -4.29 13.90
CA SER A 114 -4.92 -4.99 14.96
C SER A 114 -4.86 -6.53 14.86
N ASP A 115 -4.52 -7.06 13.69
CA ASP A 115 -4.23 -8.48 13.44
C ASP A 115 -2.78 -8.88 13.73
N HIS A 116 -1.93 -7.93 14.17
CA HIS A 116 -0.50 -8.10 14.45
C HIS A 116 0.37 -8.48 13.24
N HIS A 117 -0.18 -8.55 12.04
CA HIS A 117 0.52 -8.99 10.82
C HIS A 117 1.24 -7.85 10.09
N ALA A 118 1.13 -6.60 10.57
CA ALA A 118 1.87 -5.49 10.00
C ALA A 118 2.20 -4.42 11.03
N THR A 119 3.31 -3.72 10.80
CA THR A 119 3.70 -2.53 11.57
C THR A 119 4.06 -1.39 10.65
N ALA A 120 3.84 -0.17 11.10
CA ALA A 120 4.23 1.03 10.39
C ALA A 120 4.97 2.00 11.32
N TRP A 121 5.90 2.79 10.82
CA TRP A 121 6.56 3.85 11.58
C TRP A 121 7.09 4.95 10.67
N CYS A 122 7.27 6.15 11.23
CA CYS A 122 7.93 7.23 10.53
C CYS A 122 9.39 7.35 10.97
N GLU A 123 10.30 7.48 10.01
CA GLU A 123 11.71 7.83 10.27
C GLU A 123 12.29 8.69 9.13
N THR A 124 13.56 9.07 9.25
CA THR A 124 14.26 9.79 8.17
C THR A 124 15.14 8.83 7.41
N VAL A 125 14.85 8.61 6.13
CA VAL A 125 15.64 7.76 5.22
C VAL A 125 16.30 8.66 4.19
N ALA A 126 17.63 8.60 4.09
CA ALA A 126 18.41 9.44 3.17
C ALA A 126 18.06 10.95 3.25
N GLY A 127 17.85 11.46 4.47
CA GLY A 127 17.48 12.86 4.71
C GLY A 127 16.01 13.22 4.44
N ARG A 128 15.16 12.25 4.09
CA ARG A 128 13.75 12.46 3.78
C ARG A 128 12.84 11.84 4.85
N PRO A 129 11.81 12.56 5.35
CA PRO A 129 10.78 11.97 6.18
C PRO A 129 10.00 10.90 5.40
N THR A 130 9.98 9.69 5.95
CA THR A 130 9.45 8.50 5.29
C THR A 130 8.54 7.73 6.25
N LEU A 131 7.38 7.30 5.75
CA LEU A 131 6.53 6.32 6.42
C LEU A 131 6.91 4.95 5.88
N LEU A 132 7.32 4.04 6.75
CA LEU A 132 7.59 2.64 6.41
C LEU A 132 6.45 1.77 6.93
N ILE A 133 6.04 0.79 6.14
CA ILE A 133 5.01 -0.19 6.46
C ILE A 133 5.56 -1.57 6.09
N ARG A 134 5.57 -2.49 7.04
CA ARG A 134 6.17 -3.83 6.87
C ARG A 134 5.20 -4.91 7.33
N GLY A 135 5.02 -5.93 6.50
CA GLY A 135 4.34 -7.17 6.88
C GLY A 135 5.22 -8.03 7.81
N LYS A 136 4.60 -8.76 8.73
CA LYS A 136 5.26 -9.71 9.63
C LYS A 136 5.11 -11.15 9.13
#